data_AF-A0A0R1GKN6-F1
#
_entry.id   AF-A0A0R1GKN6-F1
#
_cell.length_a   1.000
_cell.length_b   1.000
_cell.length_c   1.000
_cell.angle_alpha   90.00
_cell.angle_beta   90.00
_cell.angle_gamma   90.00
#
_symmetry.space_group_name_H-M   'P 1'
#
loop_
_entity.id
_entity.type
_entity.pdbx_description
1 polymer ?
#
loop_
_entity_poly.entity_id
_entity_poly.type
_entity_poly.pdbx_seq_one_letter_code
_entity_poly.pdbx_strand_id
1 'polypeptide(L)' 'MNDLLSAFDLLIKTGQVTEAYTPHLLNNKGGNYNNLLEFHLSDGKVDVLVIYKTHHTNPVIRFVRIGPHSQLFQGKYH' A
#
# COMPACT_ATOMS: atom_id res chain seq x y z
N MET A 1 -7.78 -16.11 -8.88
CA MET A 1 -7.21 -15.84 -7.54
C MET A 1 -7.60 -14.43 -7.13
N ASN A 2 -7.95 -14.17 -5.88
CA ASN A 2 -8.25 -12.81 -5.40
C ASN A 2 -6.93 -12.01 -5.33
N ASP A 3 -6.88 -10.85 -5.98
CA ASP A 3 -5.67 -10.03 -6.10
C ASP A 3 -5.12 -9.58 -4.73
N LEU A 4 -6.00 -9.21 -3.80
CA LEU A 4 -5.63 -8.84 -2.44
C LEU A 4 -4.89 -9.97 -1.71
N LEU A 5 -5.37 -11.22 -1.85
CA LEU A 5 -4.74 -12.38 -1.23
C LEU A 5 -3.37 -12.66 -1.85
N SER A 6 -3.20 -12.37 -3.14
CA SER A 6 -1.93 -12.54 -3.85
C SER A 6 -0.89 -11.53 -3.35
N ALA A 7 -1.28 -10.26 -3.19
CA ALA A 7 -0.43 -9.24 -2.59
C ALA A 7 -0.04 -9.59 -1.14
N PHE A 8 -0.97 -10.11 -0.36
CA PHE A 8 -0.70 -10.51 1.03
C PHE A 8 0.24 -11.71 1.12
N ASP A 9 0.11 -12.70 0.24
CA ASP A 9 1.03 -13.83 0.17
C ASP A 9 2.47 -13.39 -0.16
N LEU A 10 2.64 -12.45 -1.08
CA LEU A 10 3.94 -11.83 -1.37
C LEU A 10 4.50 -11.14 -0.14
N LEU A 11 3.71 -10.27 0.49
CA LEU A 11 4.11 -9.57 1.71
C LEU A 11 4.55 -10.55 2.81
N ILE A 12 3.78 -11.60 3.09
CA ILE A 12 4.13 -12.61 4.10
C ILE A 12 5.45 -13.31 3.77
N LYS A 13 5.70 -13.62 2.49
CA LYS A 13 6.88 -14.38 2.06
C LYS A 13 8.15 -13.54 1.94
N THR A 14 8.04 -12.30 1.48
CA THR A 14 9.21 -11.50 1.06
C THR A 14 9.31 -10.16 1.78
N GLY A 15 8.26 -9.74 2.48
CA GLY A 15 8.16 -8.40 3.05
C GLY A 15 7.83 -7.30 2.04
N GLN A 16 7.68 -7.62 0.75
CA GLN A 16 7.48 -6.64 -0.32
C GLN A 16 6.51 -7.16 -1.39
N VAL A 17 5.68 -6.29 -1.93
CA VAL A 17 4.96 -6.59 -3.18
C VAL A 17 5.89 -6.38 -4.38
N THR A 18 5.55 -6.95 -5.52
CA THR A 18 6.31 -6.75 -6.76
C THR A 18 5.99 -5.38 -7.39
N GLU A 19 6.82 -4.96 -8.34
CA GLU A 19 6.60 -3.76 -9.16
C GLU A 19 5.25 -3.75 -9.91
N ALA A 20 4.63 -4.91 -10.11
CA ALA A 20 3.29 -5.00 -10.71
C ALA A 20 2.19 -4.33 -9.87
N TYR A 21 2.43 -4.13 -8.57
CA TYR A 21 1.54 -3.40 -7.67
C TYR A 21 1.92 -1.91 -7.56
N THR A 22 2.98 -1.48 -8.25
CA THR A 22 3.56 -0.12 -8.21
C THR A 22 3.72 0.42 -6.78
N PRO A 23 4.45 -0.30 -5.90
CA PRO A 23 4.59 0.11 -4.51
C PRO A 23 5.33 1.44 -4.42
N HIS A 24 4.84 2.34 -3.58
CA HIS A 24 5.47 3.63 -3.40
C HIS A 24 5.50 4.09 -1.96
N LEU A 25 6.57 4.81 -1.63
CA LEU A 25 6.72 5.46 -0.34
C LEU A 25 5.97 6.79 -0.35
N LEU A 26 5.01 6.93 0.55
CA LEU A 26 4.29 8.18 0.73
C LEU A 26 5.21 9.20 1.42
N ASN A 27 5.41 10.37 0.80
CA ASN A 27 6.28 11.44 1.31
C ASN A 27 5.77 12.86 0.99
N ASN A 28 4.47 13.01 0.76
CA ASN A 28 3.83 14.27 0.40
C ASN A 28 3.90 15.31 1.55
N LYS A 29 4.18 16.58 1.23
CA LYS A 29 4.26 17.64 2.23
C LYS A 29 2.92 17.79 2.97
N GLY A 30 2.94 17.56 4.29
CA GLY A 30 1.73 17.59 5.13
C GLY A 30 0.83 16.36 5.02
N GLY A 31 1.28 15.28 4.37
CA GLY A 31 0.53 14.03 4.24
C GLY A 31 0.43 13.22 5.53
N ASN A 32 -0.74 12.63 5.78
CA ASN A 32 -1.04 11.88 7.01
C ASN A 32 -0.39 10.48 7.07
N TYR A 33 0.15 10.00 5.95
CA TYR A 33 0.70 8.65 5.81
C TYR A 33 2.18 8.66 5.42
N ASN A 34 2.88 9.77 5.64
CA ASN A 34 4.30 9.86 5.30
C ASN A 34 5.12 8.76 5.98
N ASN A 35 6.11 8.24 5.24
CA ASN A 35 6.97 7.11 5.62
C ASN A 35 6.25 5.76 5.68
N LEU A 36 5.03 5.65 5.13
CA LEU A 36 4.35 4.39 4.89
C LEU A 36 4.46 4.04 3.41
N LEU A 37 4.36 2.75 3.11
CA LEU A 37 4.25 2.26 1.74
C LEU A 37 2.79 2.16 1.37
N GLU A 38 2.48 2.38 0.11
CA GLU A 38 1.21 1.96 -0.48
C GLU A 38 1.39 1.21 -1.79
N PHE A 39 0.33 0.55 -2.22
CA PHE A 39 0.23 -0.03 -3.56
C PHE A 39 -1.22 -0.11 -4.04
N HIS A 40 -1.40 -0.14 -5.37
CA HIS A 40 -2.70 -0.28 -6.02
C HIS A 40 -3.08 -1.74 -6.19
N LEU A 41 -4.34 -2.07 -5.90
CA LEU A 41 -4.90 -3.36 -6.29
C LEU A 41 -5.33 -3.35 -7.76
N SER A 42 -5.36 -4.54 -8.35
CA SER A 42 -5.85 -4.85 -9.69
C SER A 42 -5.21 -3.97 -10.77
N ASP A 43 -3.91 -3.69 -10.64
CA ASP A 43 -3.16 -2.89 -11.62
C ASP A 43 -3.81 -1.51 -11.86
N GLY A 44 -4.35 -0.90 -10.78
CA GLY A 44 -5.03 0.39 -10.82
C GLY A 44 -6.38 0.41 -11.54
N LYS A 45 -6.87 -0.74 -12.04
CA LYS A 45 -8.19 -0.85 -12.71
C LYS A 45 -9.35 -0.56 -11.78
N VAL A 46 -9.12 -0.72 -10.47
CA VAL A 46 -10.04 -0.30 -9.41
C VAL A 46 -9.33 0.73 -8.53
N ASP A 47 -10.10 1.72 -8.06
CA ASP A 47 -9.61 2.71 -7.10
C ASP A 47 -9.58 2.09 -5.70
N VAL A 48 -8.61 1.22 -5.44
CA VAL A 48 -8.36 0.66 -4.11
C VAL A 48 -6.86 0.57 -3.86
N LEU A 49 -6.44 1.19 -2.76
CA LEU A 49 -5.08 1.22 -2.26
C LEU A 49 -4.96 0.42 -0.96
N VAL A 50 -3.79 -0.12 -0.71
CA VAL A 50 -3.40 -0.69 0.58
C VAL A 50 -2.23 0.12 1.13
N ILE A 51 -2.38 0.71 2.31
CA ILE A 51 -1.31 1.43 3.02
C ILE A 51 -0.78 0.54 4.14
N TYR A 52 0.53 0.34 4.19
CA TYR A 52 1.20 -0.58 5.10
C TYR A 52 2.59 -0.09 5.53
N LYS A 53 3.11 -0.71 6.58
CA LYS A 53 4.47 -0.51 7.08
C LYS A 53 5.19 -1.85 7.21
N THR A 54 6.38 -1.93 6.62
CA THR A 54 7.33 -3.03 6.85
C THR A 54 8.27 -2.64 7.99
N HIS A 55 8.77 -3.64 8.72
CA HIS A 55 9.75 -3.41 9.78
C HIS A 55 11.03 -4.17 9.43
N HIS A 56 12.13 -3.45 9.22
CA HIS A 56 13.39 -4.04 8.77
C HIS A 56 13.99 -5.07 9.74
N THR A 57 13.63 -4.99 11.03
CA THR A 57 14.19 -5.84 12.08
C THR A 57 13.17 -6.78 12.74
N ASN A 58 11.91 -6.77 12.29
CA ASN A 58 10.85 -7.64 12.81
C ASN A 58 9.96 -8.05 11.63
N PRO A 59 9.70 -9.34 11.36
CA PRO A 59 8.89 -9.80 10.23
C PRO A 59 7.39 -9.49 10.38
N VAL A 60 7.03 -8.35 10.99
CA VAL A 60 5.65 -7.88 11.15
C VAL A 60 5.36 -6.84 10.08
N ILE A 61 4.30 -7.11 9.32
CA ILE A 61 3.73 -6.18 8.35
C ILE A 61 2.49 -5.57 8.99
N ARG A 62 2.52 -4.25 9.19
CA ARG A 62 1.40 -3.52 9.75
C ARG A 62 0.57 -2.95 8.62
N PHE A 63 -0.61 -3.52 8.39
CA PHE A 63 -1.63 -2.88 7.58
C PHE A 63 -2.21 -1.69 8.32
N VAL A 64 -2.29 -0.55 7.65
CA VAL A 64 -2.72 0.72 8.24
C VAL A 64 -4.11 1.09 7.73
N ARG A 65 -4.31 1.07 6.40
CA ARG A 65 -5.60 1.37 5.77
C ARG A 65 -5.77 0.62 4.45
N ILE A 66 -7.02 0.41 4.05
CA ILE A 66 -7.42 -0.03 2.71
C ILE A 66 -8.63 0.81 2.28
N GLY A 67 -8.67 1.24 1.02
CA GLY A 67 -9.78 2.03 0.50
C GLY A 67 -9.44 2.82 -0.77
N PRO A 68 -10.42 3.53 -1.36
CA PRO A 68 -10.19 4.41 -2.50
C PRO A 68 -9.42 5.67 -2.09
N HIS A 69 -8.78 6.34 -3.05
CA HIS A 69 -8.05 7.58 -2.79
C HIS A 69 -8.92 8.62 -2.08
N SER A 70 -10.18 8.73 -2.49
CA SER A 70 -11.16 9.68 -1.91
C SER A 70 -11.44 9.53 -0.42
N GLN A 71 -11.21 8.33 0.14
CA GLN A 71 -11.40 8.06 1.57
C GLN A 71 -10.08 8.08 2.34
N LEU A 72 -8.97 7.80 1.67
CA LEU A 72 -7.66 7.75 2.30
C LEU A 72 -7.04 9.13 2.38
N PHE A 73 -7.21 9.95 1.34
CA PHE A 73 -6.52 11.20 1.19
C PHE A 73 -7.45 12.39 0.94
N GLN A 74 -6.96 13.59 1.28
CA GLN A 74 -7.68 14.85 1.08
C GLN A 74 -6.91 15.73 0.09
N GLY A 75 -7.60 16.28 -0.91
CA GLY A 75 -7.01 17.17 -1.91
C GLY A 75 -6.87 16.54 -3.30
N LYS A 76 -6.61 17.39 -4.30
CA LYS A 76 -6.72 17.08 -5.74
C LYS A 76 -5.47 16.39 -6.34
N TYR A 77 -4.39 16.31 -5.58
CA TYR A 77 -3.10 15.77 -6.02
C TYR A 77 -2.55 14.89 -4.89
N HIS A 78 -2.71 13.58 -5.05
CA HIS A 78 -1.91 12.57 -4.36
C HIS A 78 -0.95 11.98 -5.37
#